data_AF-A0A440UTJ4-F1
#
_entry.id   AF-A0A440UTJ4-F1
#
_cell.length_a   1.000
_cell.length_b   1.000
_cell.length_c   1.000
_cell.angle_alpha   90.00
_cell.angle_beta   90.00
_cell.angle_gamma   90.00
#
_symmetry.space_group_name_H-M   'P 1'
#
loop_
_entity.id
_entity.type
_entity.pdbx_description
1 polymer ?
#
loop_
_entity_poly.entity_id
_entity_poly.type
_entity_poly.pdbx_seq_one_letter_code
_entity_poly.pdbx_strand_id
1 'polypeptide(L)' 'MARDTTDIQPIEGIDELVGYLAAGNKPRDKWRIGTEHEKFPFYVDGNAPVPYG' A
#
# COMPACT_ATOMS: atom_id res chain seq x y z
N MET A 1 -7.97 8.76 11.85
CA MET A 1 -6.59 9.06 12.28
C MET A 1 -5.83 7.75 12.25
N ALA A 2 -5.08 7.51 11.17
CA ALA A 2 -4.17 6.36 11.12
C ALA A 2 -3.23 6.50 12.32
N ARG A 3 -3.26 5.52 13.22
CA ARG A 3 -2.32 5.50 14.35
C ARG A 3 -0.94 5.28 13.74
N ASP A 4 -0.12 6.32 13.82
CA ASP A 4 1.29 6.27 13.47
C ASP A 4 2.01 5.49 14.58
N THR A 5 1.88 4.17 14.53
CA THR A 5 2.66 3.24 15.35
C THR A 5 3.89 2.89 14.55
N THR A 6 4.83 3.82 14.47
CA THR A 6 6.14 3.54 13.89
C THR A 6 6.86 2.60 14.84
N ASP A 7 6.88 1.33 14.48
CA ASP A 7 7.76 0.36 15.13
C ASP A 7 9.19 0.66 14.66
N ILE A 8 10.01 1.13 15.60
CA ILE A 8 11.41 1.47 15.37
C ILE A 8 12.36 0.31 15.71
N GLN A 9 11.85 -0.87 16.07
CA GLN A 9 12.69 -2.04 16.27
C GLN A 9 13.48 -2.33 14.98
N PRO A 10 14.83 -2.33 15.06
CA PRO A 10 15.65 -2.71 13.92
C PRO A 10 15.35 -4.14 13.50
N ILE A 11 15.43 -4.40 12.19
CA ILE A 11 15.42 -5.76 11.69
C ILE A 11 16.78 -6.39 12.00
N GLU A 12 16.79 -7.43 12.83
CA GLU A 12 18.00 -8.11 13.29
C GLU A 12 18.37 -9.31 12.40
N GLY A 13 17.46 -9.76 11.53
CA GLY A 13 17.73 -10.89 10.64
C GLY A 13 16.68 -11.17 9.57
N ILE A 14 16.98 -12.14 8.71
CA ILE A 14 16.10 -12.56 7.60
C ILE A 14 14.80 -13.18 8.10
N ASP A 15 14.84 -13.91 9.21
CA ASP A 15 13.66 -14.57 9.77
C ASP A 15 12.56 -13.59 10.17
N GLU A 16 12.93 -12.36 10.56
CA GLU A 16 11.97 -11.30 10.87
C GLU A 16 11.26 -10.77 9.62
N LEU A 17 11.99 -10.62 8.51
CA LEU A 17 11.40 -10.27 7.21
C LEU A 17 10.42 -11.34 6.74
N VAL A 18 10.80 -12.61 6.88
CA VAL A 18 9.95 -13.76 6.55
C VAL A 18 8.71 -13.76 7.47
N GLY A 19 8.90 -13.53 8.77
CA GLY A 19 7.84 -13.45 9.76
C GLY A 19 6.81 -12.37 9.45
N TYR A 20 7.26 -11.19 9.01
CA TYR A 20 6.38 -10.09 8.62
C TYR A 20 5.46 -10.46 7.45
N LEU A 21 6.00 -11.09 6.40
CA LEU A 21 5.19 -11.56 5.27
C LEU A 21 4.25 -12.71 5.67
N ALA A 22 4.73 -13.64 6.50
CA ALA A 22 3.95 -14.78 6.98
C ALA A 22 2.74 -14.35 7.82
N ALA A 23 2.84 -13.24 8.56
CA ALA A 23 1.72 -12.63 9.29
C ALA A 23 0.58 -12.19 8.35
N GLY A 24 0.84 -12.06 7.05
CA GLY A 24 -0.14 -11.79 6.01
C GLY A 24 -1.10 -12.96 5.73
N ASN A 25 -0.77 -14.20 6.11
CA ASN A 25 -1.59 -15.39 5.86
C ASN A 25 -2.96 -15.30 6.54
N LYS A 26 -4.02 -15.62 5.79
CA LYS A 26 -5.41 -15.53 6.26
C LYS A 26 -6.18 -16.80 5.90
N PRO A 27 -7.03 -17.33 6.80
CA PRO A 27 -7.96 -18.41 6.46
C PRO A 27 -8.98 -17.93 5.42
N ARG A 28 -9.58 -18.88 4.70
CA ARG A 28 -10.42 -18.62 3.52
C ARG A 28 -11.59 -17.68 3.80
N ASP A 29 -12.21 -17.79 4.97
CA ASP A 29 -13.31 -16.93 5.45
C ASP A 29 -12.89 -15.46 5.63
N LYS A 30 -11.58 -15.20 5.80
CA LYS A 30 -10.99 -13.86 5.94
C LYS A 30 -10.40 -13.30 4.64
N TRP A 31 -10.49 -14.03 3.52
CA TRP A 31 -10.04 -13.51 2.22
C TRP A 31 -10.90 -12.33 1.76
N ARG A 32 -10.27 -11.38 1.07
CA ARG A 32 -10.89 -10.17 0.51
C ARG A 32 -10.31 -9.89 -0.86
N ILE A 33 -10.99 -9.07 -1.66
CA ILE A 33 -10.52 -8.61 -2.97
C ILE A 33 -10.16 -7.13 -2.84
N GLY A 34 -8.90 -6.80 -3.11
CA GLY A 34 -8.44 -5.43 -3.25
C GLY A 34 -8.44 -5.01 -4.72
N THR A 35 -8.93 -3.81 -5.01
CA THR A 35 -8.87 -3.23 -6.36
C THR A 35 -8.16 -1.90 -6.30
N GLU A 36 -7.15 -1.73 -7.14
CA GLU A 36 -6.44 -0.47 -7.33
C GLU A 36 -6.65 0.00 -8.78
N HIS A 37 -6.71 1.32 -8.99
CA HIS A 37 -6.87 1.88 -10.33
C HIS A 37 -6.19 3.24 -10.44
N GLU A 38 -5.42 3.40 -11.52
CA GLU A 38 -4.75 4.63 -11.87
C GLU A 38 -5.60 5.43 -12.85
N LYS A 39 -5.46 6.76 -12.80
CA LYS A 39 -6.19 7.70 -13.64
C LYS A 39 -5.24 8.81 -14.08
N PHE A 40 -5.34 9.23 -15.33
CA PHE A 40 -4.61 10.37 -15.86
C PHE A 40 -5.52 11.60 -15.89
N PRO A 41 -5.37 12.55 -14.95
CA PRO A 41 -6.13 13.79 -14.99
C PRO A 41 -5.65 14.68 -16.15
N PHE A 42 -6.58 15.28 -16.86
CA PHE A 42 -6.31 16.22 -17.96
C PHE A 42 -7.31 17.39 -17.95
N TYR A 43 -6.91 18.53 -18.49
CA TYR A 43 -7.82 19.65 -18.73
C TYR A 43 -8.73 19.36 -19.91
N VAL A 44 -10.05 19.51 -19.74
CA VAL A 44 -11.03 19.26 -20.82
C VAL A 44 -10.78 20.16 -22.02
N ASP A 45 -10.33 21.40 -21.77
CA ASP A 45 -9.80 22.27 -22.80
C ASP A 45 -8.34 21.89 -23.11
N GLY A 46 -8.09 21.40 -24.31
CA GLY A 46 -6.75 21.10 -24.81
C GLY A 46 -6.11 19.78 -24.35
N ASN A 47 -6.75 19.00 -23.48
CA ASN A 47 -6.30 17.68 -23.02
C ASN A 47 -4.89 17.65 -22.40
N ALA A 48 -4.41 18.79 -21.92
CA ALA A 48 -3.09 18.88 -21.28
C ALA A 48 -3.10 18.18 -19.91
N PRO A 49 -1.97 17.56 -19.49
CA PRO A 49 -1.87 16.93 -18.18
C PRO A 49 -1.98 17.96 -17.05
N VAL A 50 -2.58 17.57 -15.92
CA VAL A 50 -2.63 18.43 -14.73
C VAL A 50 -1.23 18.52 -14.10
N PRO A 51 -0.67 19.73 -13.88
CA PRO A 51 0.65 19.90 -13.29
C PRO A 51 0.63 19.60 -11.78
N TYR A 52 1.81 19.36 -11.23
CA TYR A 52 1.98 19.12 -9.79
C TYR A 52 1.99 20.41 -8.94
N GLY A 53 2.36 21.53 -9.57
CA GLY A 53 2.68 22.81 -8.92
C GLY A 53 1.52 23.76 -8.71
#